data_AF-A0AAD5C3C1-F1
#
_entry.id   AF-A0AAD5C3C1-F1
#
_cell.length_a   1.000
_cell.length_b   1.000
_cell.length_c   1.000
_cell.angle_alpha   90.00
_cell.angle_beta   90.00
_cell.angle_gamma   90.00
#
_symmetry.space_group_name_H-M   'P 1'
#
loop_
_entity.id
_entity.type
_entity.pdbx_description
1 polymer ?
#
loop_
_entity_poly.entity_id
_entity_poly.type
_entity_poly.pdbx_seq_one_letter_code
_entity_poly.pdbx_strand_id
1 'polypeptide(L)'
;MRHESVCVLREINGTPVDQKLLIVEFFSCLALRYEALVLREMNYAVDQLLRVEYSEWFAFAKQAVDNRFYAIARKACEKALACLQTNDILKTKDADALCEHMETIRKVKRLKDVATVRGSSQSVQAQTVEYLKRKITEHDEASTLVIKEKQHSASFLFRNGIKKHNA
;
A
#
# COMPACT_ATOMS: atom_id res chain seq x y z
N MET A 1 -8.66 -18.58 4.26
CA MET A 1 -7.43 -17.85 4.69
C MET A 1 -6.85 -18.37 6.01
N ARG A 2 -7.42 -18.12 7.22
CA ARG A 2 -6.81 -18.60 8.49
C ARG A 2 -6.88 -20.12 8.70
N HIS A 3 -7.91 -20.79 8.20
CA HIS A 3 -8.08 -22.24 8.40
C HIS A 3 -7.17 -23.06 7.46
N GLU A 4 -7.04 -22.61 6.21
CA GLU A 4 -6.21 -23.26 5.19
C GLU A 4 -4.71 -23.21 5.56
N SER A 5 -4.23 -22.09 6.12
CA SER A 5 -2.83 -21.98 6.56
C SER A 5 -2.50 -22.93 7.72
N VAL A 6 -3.45 -23.19 8.61
CA VAL A 6 -3.28 -24.15 9.73
C VAL A 6 -3.28 -25.60 9.24
N CYS A 7 -4.05 -25.91 8.18
CA CYS A 7 -4.04 -27.24 7.57
C CYS A 7 -2.68 -27.56 6.96
N VAL A 8 -2.07 -26.63 6.21
CA VAL A 8 -0.75 -26.89 5.60
C VAL A 8 0.36 -27.04 6.65
N LEU A 9 0.33 -26.24 7.73
CA LEU A 9 1.29 -26.40 8.84
C LEU A 9 1.20 -27.77 9.53
N ARG A 10 0.00 -28.36 9.56
CA ARG A 10 -0.24 -29.70 10.12
C ARG A 10 0.24 -30.80 9.17
N GLU A 11 0.10 -30.58 7.87
CA GLU A 11 0.49 -31.50 6.79
C GLU A 11 2.02 -31.62 6.63
N ILE A 12 2.75 -30.53 6.87
CA ILE A 12 4.22 -30.50 6.79
C ILE A 12 4.92 -31.02 8.06
N ASN A 13 4.20 -31.49 9.09
CA ASN A 13 4.81 -31.91 10.35
C ASN A 13 5.80 -33.10 10.20
N GLY A 14 5.71 -33.86 9.10
CA GLY A 14 6.60 -34.98 8.78
C GLY A 14 7.86 -34.63 7.96
N THR A 15 8.02 -33.40 7.46
CA THR A 15 9.19 -33.04 6.63
C THR A 15 10.42 -32.63 7.47
N PRO A 16 11.64 -32.80 6.93
CA PRO A 16 12.86 -32.33 7.57
C PRO A 16 12.81 -30.81 7.82
N VAL A 17 13.47 -30.36 8.89
CA VAL A 17 13.41 -28.98 9.40
C VAL A 17 13.74 -27.95 8.30
N ASP A 18 14.67 -28.26 7.42
CA ASP A 18 15.10 -27.38 6.33
C ASP A 18 14.00 -27.19 5.27
N GLN A 19 13.22 -28.24 4.97
CA GLN A 19 12.05 -28.14 4.10
C GLN A 19 10.88 -27.43 4.78
N LYS A 20 10.71 -27.60 6.09
CA LYS A 20 9.72 -26.81 6.86
C LYS A 20 10.05 -25.33 6.84
N LEU A 21 11.32 -24.97 6.99
CA LEU A 21 11.80 -23.60 6.91
C LEU A 21 11.60 -23.02 5.51
N LEU A 22 11.89 -23.79 4.45
CA LEU A 22 11.60 -23.42 3.05
C LEU A 22 10.09 -23.24 2.78
N ILE A 23 9.22 -24.09 3.35
CA ILE A 23 7.77 -23.98 3.19
C ILE A 23 7.22 -22.78 3.99
N VAL A 24 7.77 -22.49 5.17
CA VAL A 24 7.44 -21.28 5.95
C VAL A 24 7.95 -20.01 5.24
N GLU A 25 9.13 -20.04 4.61
CA GLU A 25 9.61 -18.98 3.71
C GLU A 25 8.70 -18.83 2.48
N PHE A 26 8.18 -19.94 1.95
CA PHE A 26 7.20 -19.97 0.86
C PHE A 26 5.82 -19.45 1.31
N PHE A 27 5.48 -19.54 2.61
CA PHE A 27 4.36 -18.80 3.24
C PHE A 27 4.73 -17.33 3.48
N SER A 28 5.23 -16.72 2.41
CA SER A 28 5.62 -15.34 2.11
C SER A 28 4.52 -14.29 2.31
N CYS A 29 3.60 -14.52 3.23
CA CYS A 29 2.56 -13.59 3.59
C CYS A 29 3.16 -12.55 4.53
N LEU A 30 3.44 -11.36 4.03
CA LEU A 30 3.79 -10.19 4.86
C LEU A 30 2.83 -10.02 6.05
N ALA A 31 1.58 -10.47 5.94
CA ALA A 31 0.66 -10.49 7.07
C ALA A 31 1.06 -11.50 8.16
N LEU A 32 1.51 -12.72 7.84
CA LEU A 32 2.00 -13.68 8.85
C LEU A 32 3.24 -13.13 9.57
N ARG A 33 4.16 -12.51 8.82
CA ARG A 33 5.34 -11.88 9.40
C ARG A 33 4.97 -10.71 10.31
N TYR A 34 3.97 -9.91 9.93
CA TYR A 34 3.44 -8.86 10.80
C TYR A 34 2.84 -9.43 12.09
N GLU A 35 1.98 -10.44 12.00
CA GLU A 35 1.36 -11.08 13.17
C GLU A 35 2.40 -11.73 14.09
N ALA A 36 3.45 -12.33 13.54
CA ALA A 36 4.55 -12.87 14.33
C ALA A 36 5.29 -11.79 15.14
N LEU A 37 5.55 -10.62 14.54
CA LEU A 37 6.14 -9.48 15.25
C LEU A 37 5.19 -8.94 16.34
N VAL A 38 3.89 -8.84 16.06
CA VAL A 38 2.89 -8.43 17.06
C VAL A 38 2.84 -9.41 18.23
N LEU A 39 2.84 -10.72 17.94
CA LEU A 39 2.81 -11.76 18.96
C LEU A 39 4.06 -11.74 19.84
N ARG A 40 5.24 -11.54 19.24
CA ARG A 40 6.50 -11.37 19.97
C ARG A 40 6.43 -10.18 20.93
N GLU A 41 5.93 -9.03 20.46
CA GLU A 41 5.77 -7.83 21.27
C GLU A 41 4.81 -8.05 22.45
N MET A 42 3.72 -8.80 22.26
CA MET A 42 2.78 -9.15 23.33
C MET A 42 3.39 -10.07 24.39
N ASN A 43 4.30 -10.97 23.99
CA ASN A 43 4.92 -11.94 24.87
C ASN A 43 6.25 -11.46 25.47
N TYR A 44 6.70 -10.24 25.15
CA TYR A 44 7.93 -9.66 25.70
C TYR A 44 7.95 -9.62 27.24
N ALA A 45 6.78 -9.46 27.88
CA ALA A 45 6.69 -9.46 29.34
C ALA A 45 7.03 -10.83 29.96
N VAL A 46 6.90 -11.91 29.18
CA VAL A 46 7.21 -13.29 29.61
C VAL A 46 8.66 -13.65 29.30
N ASP A 47 9.17 -13.21 28.14
CA ASP A 47 10.54 -13.44 27.71
C ASP A 47 11.12 -12.20 27.03
N GLN A 48 12.18 -11.64 27.63
CA GLN A 48 12.86 -10.46 27.11
C GLN A 48 13.53 -10.70 25.75
N LEU A 49 13.85 -11.95 25.40
CA LEU A 49 14.39 -12.30 24.08
C LEU A 49 13.37 -12.10 22.96
N LEU A 50 12.08 -12.04 23.28
CA LEU A 50 11.02 -11.78 22.32
C LEU A 50 10.83 -10.30 22.03
N ARG A 51 11.62 -9.41 22.67
CA ARG A 51 11.58 -7.97 22.39
C ARG A 51 11.74 -7.73 20.90
N VAL A 52 10.84 -6.93 20.33
CA VAL A 52 10.92 -6.52 18.93
C VAL A 52 11.55 -5.15 18.88
N GLU A 53 12.67 -5.05 18.19
CA GLU A 53 13.40 -3.78 18.07
C GLU A 53 12.80 -2.89 16.98
N TYR A 54 13.07 -1.58 17.06
CA TYR A 54 12.58 -0.63 16.06
C TYR A 54 13.06 -0.98 14.65
N SER A 55 14.29 -1.50 14.55
CA SER A 55 14.95 -1.87 13.29
C SER A 55 14.21 -2.99 12.58
N GLU A 56 13.68 -3.96 13.33
CA GLU A 56 12.87 -5.06 12.81
C GLU A 56 11.54 -4.54 12.23
N TRP A 57 10.84 -3.68 12.97
CA TRP A 57 9.61 -3.04 12.50
C TRP A 57 9.85 -2.17 11.27
N PHE A 58 10.95 -1.41 11.25
CA PHE A 58 11.31 -0.54 10.13
C PHE A 58 11.71 -1.32 8.89
N ALA A 59 12.48 -2.41 9.03
CA ALA A 59 12.84 -3.29 7.93
C ALA A 59 11.58 -3.96 7.33
N PHE A 60 10.69 -4.45 8.18
CA PHE A 60 9.41 -5.00 7.74
C PHE A 60 8.55 -3.94 7.02
N ALA A 61 8.49 -2.72 7.55
CA ALA A 61 7.73 -1.64 6.92
C ALA A 61 8.24 -1.30 5.51
N LYS A 62 9.57 -1.26 5.31
CA LYS A 62 10.16 -1.07 3.96
C LYS A 62 9.71 -2.17 3.02
N GLN A 63 9.87 -3.42 3.43
CA GLN A 63 9.45 -4.57 2.63
C GLN A 63 7.95 -4.50 2.29
N ALA A 64 7.11 -4.11 3.24
CA ALA A 64 5.68 -3.96 3.02
C ALA A 64 5.34 -2.82 2.03
N VAL A 65 6.06 -1.69 2.07
CA VAL A 65 5.91 -0.61 1.07
C VAL A 65 6.31 -1.07 -0.32
N ASP A 66 7.45 -1.77 -0.45
CA ASP A 66 7.96 -2.27 -1.74
C ASP A 66 6.96 -3.26 -2.38
N ASN A 67 6.29 -4.05 -1.54
CA ASN A 67 5.24 -4.99 -1.94
C ASN A 67 3.82 -4.37 -1.99
N ARG A 68 3.69 -3.04 -1.90
CA ARG A 68 2.42 -2.29 -1.99
C ARG A 68 1.40 -2.58 -0.89
N PHE A 69 1.80 -3.21 0.21
CA PHE A 69 0.96 -3.43 1.40
C PHE A 69 0.96 -2.21 2.32
N TYR A 70 0.49 -1.07 1.81
CA TYR A 70 0.64 0.23 2.47
C TYR A 70 -0.07 0.33 3.82
N ALA A 71 -1.24 -0.31 3.98
CA ALA A 71 -1.96 -0.30 5.25
C ALA A 71 -1.18 -1.00 6.38
N ILE A 72 -0.56 -2.13 6.08
CA ILE A 72 0.24 -2.90 7.03
C ILE A 72 1.59 -2.19 7.27
N ALA A 73 2.20 -1.63 6.22
CA ALA A 73 3.41 -0.83 6.34
C ALA A 73 3.23 0.39 7.27
N ARG A 74 2.08 1.09 7.17
CA ARG A 74 1.74 2.20 8.06
C ARG A 74 1.70 1.77 9.53
N LYS A 75 1.00 0.66 9.82
CA LYS A 75 0.93 0.09 11.19
C LYS A 75 2.31 -0.31 11.72
N ALA A 76 3.15 -0.92 10.89
CA ALA A 76 4.51 -1.25 11.28
C ALA A 76 5.37 -0.01 11.58
N CYS A 77 5.18 1.09 10.83
CA CYS A 77 5.85 2.36 11.16
C CYS A 77 5.36 2.94 12.49
N GLU A 78 4.07 2.82 12.81
CA GLU A 78 3.52 3.24 14.12
C GLU A 78 4.16 2.43 15.26
N LYS A 79 4.32 1.12 15.08
CA LYS A 79 5.03 0.24 16.02
C LYS A 79 6.50 0.62 16.19
N ALA A 80 7.22 0.86 15.09
CA ALA A 80 8.61 1.31 15.14
C ALA A 80 8.77 2.63 15.91
N LEU A 81 7.85 3.60 15.71
CA LEU A 81 7.85 4.85 16.47
C LEU A 81 7.58 4.62 17.96
N ALA A 82 6.67 3.72 18.31
CA ALA A 82 6.40 3.37 19.70
C ALA A 82 7.65 2.79 20.37
N CYS A 83 8.39 1.88 19.70
CA CYS A 83 9.67 1.36 20.19
C CYS A 83 10.68 2.49 20.48
N LEU A 84 10.81 3.45 19.56
CA LEU A 84 11.74 4.59 19.70
C LEU A 84 11.33 5.53 20.85
N GLN A 85 10.03 5.71 21.09
CA GLN A 85 9.50 6.51 22.21
C GLN A 85 9.70 5.84 23.57
N THR A 86 9.54 4.51 23.64
CA THR A 86 9.85 3.75 24.87
C THR A 86 11.34 3.69 25.17
N ASN A 87 12.18 3.84 24.14
CA ASN A 87 13.63 3.73 24.28
C ASN A 87 14.31 5.05 24.68
N ASP A 88 13.71 6.23 24.46
CA ASP A 88 14.45 7.46 24.76
C ASP A 88 13.63 8.72 25.05
N ILE A 89 13.70 9.15 26.31
CA ILE A 89 13.82 10.56 26.75
C ILE A 89 14.80 10.69 27.95
N LEU A 90 15.23 9.60 28.61
CA LEU A 90 15.85 9.68 29.95
C LEU A 90 17.28 9.14 30.11
N LYS A 91 17.98 8.66 29.06
CA LYS A 91 19.26 7.94 29.29
C LYS A 91 20.51 8.50 28.61
N THR A 92 20.42 9.37 27.61
CA THR A 92 21.58 9.80 26.83
C THR A 92 21.80 11.31 26.92
N LYS A 93 22.90 11.72 27.58
CA LYS A 93 23.37 13.13 27.62
C LYS A 93 24.24 13.51 26.40
N ASP A 94 24.42 12.57 25.48
CA ASP A 94 25.26 12.74 24.30
C ASP A 94 24.46 13.38 23.15
N ALA A 95 24.94 14.53 22.67
CA ALA A 95 24.30 15.30 21.60
C ALA A 95 24.30 14.56 20.26
N ASP A 96 25.34 13.76 19.98
CA ASP A 96 25.46 13.04 18.72
C ASP A 96 24.46 11.87 18.67
N ALA A 97 24.34 11.10 19.76
CA ALA A 97 23.36 10.02 19.88
C ALA A 97 21.90 10.54 19.78
N LEU A 98 21.61 11.71 20.37
CA LEU A 98 20.30 12.37 20.24
C LEU A 98 20.03 12.82 18.80
N CYS A 99 21.05 13.30 18.09
CA CYS A 99 20.94 13.68 16.68
C CYS A 99 20.60 12.47 15.80
N GLU A 100 21.31 11.36 16.00
CA GLU A 100 21.04 10.10 15.30
C GLU A 100 19.64 9.57 15.60
N HIS A 101 19.21 9.59 16.87
CA HIS A 101 17.87 9.19 17.28
C HIS A 101 16.79 10.02 16.58
N MET A 102 16.93 11.35 16.56
CA MET A 102 16.02 12.22 15.82
C MET A 102 15.99 11.92 14.32
N GLU A 103 17.13 11.57 13.71
CA GLU A 103 17.20 11.18 12.31
C GLU A 103 16.51 9.83 12.05
N THR A 104 16.63 8.85 12.97
CA THR A 104 15.87 7.59 12.86
C THR A 104 14.36 7.83 12.92
N ILE A 105 13.89 8.68 13.85
CA ILE A 105 12.47 9.07 13.93
C ILE A 105 12.01 9.72 12.63
N ARG A 106 12.81 10.64 12.05
CA ARG A 106 12.51 11.27 10.76
C ARG A 106 12.36 10.23 9.65
N LYS A 107 13.27 9.26 9.56
CA LYS A 107 13.22 8.18 8.56
C LYS A 107 11.94 7.36 8.67
N VAL A 108 11.55 6.97 9.88
CA VAL A 108 10.32 6.20 10.11
C VAL A 108 9.08 7.03 9.75
N LYS A 109 9.03 8.31 10.14
CA LYS A 109 7.92 9.22 9.79
C LYS A 109 7.78 9.37 8.27
N ARG A 110 8.87 9.64 7.57
CA ARG A 110 8.86 9.76 6.09
C ARG A 110 8.30 8.50 5.42
N LEU A 111 8.71 7.32 5.87
CA LEU A 111 8.20 6.06 5.32
C LEU A 111 6.71 5.87 5.60
N LYS A 112 6.25 6.24 6.80
CA LYS A 112 4.82 6.23 7.16
C LYS A 112 3.99 7.14 6.27
N ASP A 113 4.50 8.34 5.98
CA ASP A 113 3.82 9.32 5.13
C ASP A 113 3.73 8.79 3.68
N VAL A 114 4.81 8.21 3.16
CA VAL A 114 4.80 7.52 1.86
C VAL A 114 3.75 6.41 1.80
N ALA A 115 3.69 5.55 2.82
CA ALA A 115 2.69 4.50 2.91
C ALA A 115 1.26 5.08 2.96
N THR A 116 1.05 6.17 3.70
CA THR A 116 -0.26 6.81 3.83
C THR A 116 -0.73 7.41 2.51
N VAL A 117 0.13 8.16 1.82
CA VAL A 117 -0.18 8.78 0.53
C VAL A 117 -0.44 7.73 -0.56
N ARG A 118 0.41 6.70 -0.64
CA ARG A 118 0.23 5.64 -1.64
C ARG A 118 -0.99 4.78 -1.35
N GLY A 119 -1.26 4.51 -0.06
CA GLY A 119 -2.45 3.79 0.36
C GLY A 119 -3.75 4.54 0.04
N SER A 120 -3.79 5.86 0.21
CA SER A 120 -4.98 6.67 -0.11
C SER A 120 -5.18 6.82 -1.62
N SER A 121 -4.12 7.00 -2.39
CA SER A 121 -4.15 7.07 -3.86
C SER A 121 -4.68 5.78 -4.50
N GLN A 122 -4.43 4.61 -3.89
CA GLN A 122 -4.96 3.33 -4.35
C GLN A 122 -6.32 2.95 -3.77
N SER A 123 -6.98 3.85 -3.04
CA SER A 123 -8.33 3.58 -2.55
C SER A 123 -9.31 3.43 -3.71
N VAL A 124 -10.35 2.61 -3.52
CA VAL A 124 -11.42 2.43 -4.51
C VAL A 124 -12.06 3.77 -4.86
N GLN A 125 -12.22 4.67 -3.88
CA GLN A 125 -12.74 6.01 -4.09
C GLN A 125 -11.82 6.86 -4.98
N ALA A 126 -10.51 6.89 -4.70
CA ALA A 126 -9.55 7.61 -5.53
C ALA A 126 -9.50 7.06 -6.96
N GLN A 127 -9.49 5.73 -7.12
CA GLN A 127 -9.53 5.06 -8.42
C GLN A 127 -10.82 5.36 -9.18
N THR A 128 -11.96 5.40 -8.49
CA THR A 128 -13.26 5.76 -9.08
C THR A 128 -13.24 7.19 -9.61
N VAL A 129 -12.69 8.14 -8.84
CA VAL A 129 -12.55 9.54 -9.28
C VAL A 129 -11.66 9.65 -10.50
N GLU A 130 -10.52 8.95 -10.53
CA GLU A 130 -9.65 8.94 -11.72
C GLU A 130 -10.31 8.30 -12.94
N TYR A 131 -11.03 7.19 -12.73
CA TYR A 131 -11.80 6.53 -13.79
C TYR A 131 -12.89 7.43 -14.35
N LEU A 132 -13.66 8.11 -13.50
CA LEU A 132 -14.70 9.05 -13.92
C LEU A 132 -14.12 10.24 -14.68
N LYS A 133 -13.01 10.82 -14.21
CA LYS A 133 -12.30 11.89 -14.93
C LYS A 133 -11.88 11.44 -16.33
N ARG A 134 -11.29 10.25 -16.43
CA ARG A 134 -10.90 9.65 -17.71
C ARG A 134 -12.09 9.45 -18.64
N LYS A 135 -13.21 8.98 -18.10
CA LYS A 135 -14.45 8.80 -18.87
C LYS A 135 -15.02 10.10 -19.41
N ILE A 136 -14.94 11.18 -18.62
CA ILE A 136 -15.37 12.51 -19.06
C ILE A 136 -14.47 13.00 -20.20
N THR A 137 -13.14 12.90 -20.06
CA THR A 137 -12.20 13.32 -21.12
C THR A 137 -12.34 12.50 -22.40
N GLU A 138 -12.53 11.17 -22.30
CA GLU A 138 -12.78 10.29 -23.45
C GLU A 138 -14.09 10.67 -24.17
N HIS A 139 -15.15 10.99 -23.41
CA HIS A 139 -16.43 11.40 -23.96
C HIS A 139 -16.34 12.78 -24.63
N ASP A 140 -15.63 13.74 -24.03
CA ASP A 140 -15.41 15.06 -24.62
C ASP A 140 -14.60 14.97 -25.91
N GLU A 141 -13.54 14.16 -25.96
CA GLU A 141 -12.76 13.92 -27.19
C GLU A 141 -13.61 13.27 -28.30
N ALA A 142 -14.41 12.24 -27.97
CA ALA A 142 -15.32 11.60 -28.92
C ALA A 142 -16.39 12.58 -29.43
N SER A 143 -16.93 13.43 -28.56
CA SER A 143 -17.90 14.47 -28.91
C SER A 143 -17.29 15.52 -29.84
N THR A 144 -16.03 15.89 -29.59
CA THR A 144 -15.29 16.86 -30.41
C THR A 144 -14.95 16.28 -31.80
N LEU A 145 -14.70 14.98 -31.91
CA LEU A 145 -14.52 14.26 -33.17
C LEU A 145 -15.81 14.21 -33.99
N VAL A 146 -16.96 13.92 -33.34
CA VAL A 146 -18.29 13.92 -33.99
C VAL A 146 -18.66 15.31 -34.53
N ILE A 147 -18.25 16.40 -33.87
CA ILE A 147 -18.46 17.77 -34.36
C ILE A 147 -17.56 18.07 -35.58
N LYS A 148 -16.36 17.49 -35.64
CA LYS A 148 -15.45 17.66 -36.79
C LYS A 148 -15.86 16.82 -38.00
N GLU A 149 -16.46 15.65 -37.81
CA GLU A 149 -17.08 14.85 -38.87
C GLU A 149 -18.50 15.36 -39.20
N LYS A 150 -18.55 16.42 -40.02
CA LYS A 150 -19.69 16.82 -40.88
C LYS A 150 -21.10 16.49 -40.34
N GLN A 151 -21.70 17.44 -39.63
CA GLN A 151 -23.15 17.60 -39.70
C GLN A 151 -23.51 18.70 -40.70
N HIS A 152 -23.59 18.34 -41.98
CA HIS A 152 -24.65 18.97 -42.77
C HIS A 152 -25.95 18.40 -42.21
N SER A 153 -26.60 19.17 -41.33
CA SER A 153 -27.91 18.84 -40.78
C SER A 153 -28.82 18.36 -41.92
N ALA A 154 -29.60 17.30 -41.71
CA ALA A 154 -30.57 16.81 -42.71
C ALA A 154 -31.48 17.93 -43.25
N SER A 155 -31.71 18.97 -42.43
CA SER A 155 -32.40 20.21 -42.82
C SER A 155 -31.69 21.00 -43.94
N PHE A 156 -30.35 21.03 -43.97
CA PHE A 156 -29.56 21.66 -45.01
C PHE A 156 -29.62 20.90 -46.33
N LEU A 157 -29.52 19.56 -46.27
CA LEU A 157 -29.65 18.71 -47.46
C LEU A 157 -31.07 18.77 -48.05
N PHE A 158 -32.10 18.76 -47.20
CA PHE A 158 -33.49 18.92 -47.63
C PHE A 158 -33.75 20.27 -48.29
N ARG A 159 -33.30 21.37 -47.67
CA ARG A 159 -33.44 22.74 -48.23
C ARG A 159 -32.71 22.91 -49.56
N ASN A 160 -31.51 22.32 -49.70
CA ASN A 160 -30.78 22.35 -50.98
C ASN A 160 -31.44 21.48 -52.05
N GLY A 161 -32.07 20.36 -51.67
CA GLY A 161 -32.87 19.53 -52.57
C GLY A 161 -34.04 20.30 -53.18
N ILE A 162 -34.81 21.01 -52.34
CA ILE A 162 -35.93 21.85 -52.81
C ILE A 162 -35.44 22.95 -53.75
N LYS A 163 -34.34 23.64 -53.41
CA LYS A 163 -33.79 24.71 -54.25
C LYS A 163 -33.31 24.22 -55.62
N LYS A 164 -32.77 22.99 -55.71
CA LYS A 164 -32.36 22.39 -56.99
C LYS A 164 -33.53 21.96 -57.87
N HIS A 165 -34.68 21.65 -57.28
CA HIS A 165 -35.84 21.17 -58.02
C HIS A 165 -36.72 22.31 -58.56
N ASN A 166 -36.64 23.49 -57.93
CA ASN A 166 -37.40 24.68 -58.30
C ASN A 166 -36.61 25.67 -59.17
N ALA A 167 -35.48 25.25 -59.74
CA ALA A 167 -34.63 26.04 -60.64
C ALA A 167 -34.87 25.65 -62.10
#